data_AF-A0AAD1KZ15-F1
#
_entry.id   AF-A0AAD1KZ15-F1
#
_cell.length_a   1.000
_cell.length_b   1.000
_cell.length_c   1.000
_cell.angle_alpha   90.00
_cell.angle_beta   90.00
_cell.angle_gamma   90.00
#
_symmetry.space_group_name_H-M   'P 1'
#
loop_
_entity.id
_entity.type
_entity.pdbx_description
1 polymer ?
#
loop_
_entity_poly.entity_id
_entity_poly.type
_entity_poly.pdbx_seq_one_letter_code
_entity_poly.pdbx_strand_id
1 'polypeptide(L)' 'MNMEEIVALSVKHNVSDLHLCNAWPARWRIGGKVETAPFTTPGKAADRLSIKM' A
#
# COMPACT_ATOMS: atom_id res chain seq x y z
N MET A 1 -6.55 -5.27 -5.63
CA MET A 1 -7.07 -5.32 -4.26
C MET A 1 -8.07 -4.19 -4.07
N ASN A 2 -9.22 -4.48 -3.47
CA ASN A 2 -10.13 -3.46 -2.93
C ASN A 2 -9.68 -3.04 -1.50
N MET A 3 -10.39 -2.08 -0.88
CA MET A 3 -10.02 -1.57 0.44
C MET A 3 -10.20 -2.62 1.56
N GLU A 4 -11.25 -3.43 1.50
CA GLU A 4 -11.57 -4.45 2.50
C GLU A 4 -10.50 -5.56 2.54
N GLU A 5 -10.07 -6.04 1.38
CA GLU A 5 -8.98 -7.01 1.23
C GLU A 5 -7.65 -6.46 1.79
N ILE A 6 -7.38 -5.18 1.56
CA ILE A 6 -6.17 -4.51 2.08
C ILE A 6 -6.22 -4.41 3.61
N VAL A 7 -7.37 -4.05 4.18
CA VAL A 7 -7.55 -3.96 5.64
C VAL A 7 -7.43 -5.34 6.27
N ALA A 8 -8.11 -6.35 5.71
CA ALA A 8 -8.04 -7.73 6.20
C ALA A 8 -6.60 -8.27 6.19
N LEU A 9 -5.85 -8.00 5.12
CA LEU A 9 -4.43 -8.36 5.04
C LEU A 9 -3.60 -7.60 6.08
N SER A 10 -3.84 -6.30 6.25
CA SER A 10 -3.12 -5.48 7.23
C SER A 10 -3.31 -6.01 8.66
N VAL A 11 -4.54 -6.37 9.03
CA VAL A 11 -4.85 -7.01 10.32
C VAL A 11 -4.13 -8.34 10.47
N LYS A 12 -4.15 -9.19 9.44
CA LYS A 12 -3.46 -10.49 9.45
C LYS A 12 -1.95 -10.38 9.72
N HIS A 13 -1.33 -9.29 9.27
CA HIS A 13 0.11 -9.04 9.44
C HIS A 13 0.44 -8.15 10.65
N ASN A 14 -0.54 -7.84 11.51
CA ASN A 14 -0.38 -6.99 12.68
C ASN A 14 0.24 -5.61 12.34
N VAL A 15 -0.24 -5.04 11.24
CA VAL A 15 0.13 -3.71 10.78
C VAL A 15 -0.45 -2.66 11.73
N SER A 16 0.39 -1.74 12.20
CA SER A 16 -0.06 -0.60 13.01
C SER A 16 -0.58 0.55 12.14
N ASP A 17 0.08 0.83 11.02
CA ASP A 17 -0.23 1.95 10.14
C ASP A 17 -0.16 1.52 8.68
N LEU A 18 -1.18 1.87 7.90
CA LEU A 18 -1.20 1.69 6.46
C LEU A 18 -1.03 3.05 5.76
N HIS A 19 -0.04 3.15 4.87
CA HIS A 19 0.27 4.35 4.10
C HIS A 19 -0.08 4.13 2.62
N LEU A 20 -1.09 4.86 2.14
CA LEU A 20 -1.52 4.86 0.75
C LEU A 20 -1.20 6.22 0.11
N CYS A 21 -0.51 6.21 -1.03
CA CYS A 21 -0.11 7.41 -1.74
C CYS A 21 -0.11 7.13 -3.26
N ASN A 22 -0.43 8.14 -4.09
CA ASN A 22 -0.40 7.97 -5.54
C ASN A 22 1.03 7.88 -6.09
N ALA A 23 1.96 8.68 -5.55
CA ALA A 23 3.35 8.70 -6.01
C ALA A 23 4.15 7.45 -5.57
N TRP A 24 3.81 6.86 -4.42
CA TRP A 24 4.60 5.80 -3.79
C TRP A 24 3.86 4.47 -3.71
N PRO A 25 4.55 3.32 -3.73
CA PRO A 25 3.89 2.04 -3.45
C PRO A 25 3.17 2.06 -2.10
N ALA A 26 2.19 1.17 -1.91
CA ALA A 26 1.63 0.94 -0.60
C ALA A 26 2.76 0.60 0.38
N ARG A 27 2.72 1.21 1.56
CA ARG A 27 3.64 0.89 2.65
C ARG A 27 2.85 0.62 3.91
N TRP A 28 3.39 -0.21 4.78
CA TRP A 28 2.79 -0.51 6.07
C TRP A 28 3.84 -0.44 7.18
N ARG A 29 3.40 -0.18 8.41
CA ARG A 29 4.26 -0.23 9.59
C ARG A 29 3.99 -1.50 10.37
N ILE A 30 5.04 -2.30 10.57
CA ILE A 30 5.00 -3.53 11.38
C ILE A 30 6.14 -3.45 12.39
N GLY A 31 5.84 -3.62 13.67
CA GLY A 31 6.86 -3.58 14.73
C GLY A 31 7.69 -2.29 14.76
N GLY A 32 7.08 -1.16 14.41
CA GLY A 32 7.75 0.14 14.34
C GLY A 32 8.52 0.42 13.05
N LYS A 33 8.69 -0.56 12.15
CA LYS A 33 9.40 -0.41 10.87
C LYS A 33 8.44 -0.21 9.72
N VAL A 34 8.76 0.70 8.81
CA VAL A 34 7.97 0.95 7.59
C VAL A 34 8.55 0.13 6.45
N GLU A 35 7.70 -0.69 5.82
CA GLU A 35 8.06 -1.59 4.74
C GLU A 35 7.08 -1.42 3.57
N THR A 36 7.48 -1.84 2.36
CA THR A 36 6.58 -1.89 1.21
C THR A 36 5.59 -3.02 1.41
N ALA A 37 4.30 -2.72 1.30
CA ALA A 37 3.26 -3.72 1.47
C ALA A 37 3.23 -4.65 0.22
N PRO A 38 2.96 -5.96 0.40
CA PRO A 38 3.04 -6.95 -0.67
C PRO A 38 1.80 -6.95 -1.58
N PHE A 39 1.31 -5.77 -1.95
CA PHE A 39 0.18 -5.59 -2.86
C PHE A 39 0.31 -4.28 -3.63
N THR A 40 -0.33 -4.24 -4.80
CA THR A 40 -0.46 -3.02 -5.58
C THR A 40 -1.70 -2.24 -5.11
N THR A 41 -1.56 -0.93 -4.91
CA THR A 41 -2.71 -0.09 -4.60
C THR A 41 -3.67 -0.04 -5.79
N PRO A 42 -4.99 -0.14 -5.54
CA PRO A 42 -5.97 0.15 -6.58
C PRO A 42 -5.75 1.58 -7.10
N GLY A 43 -5.56 1.71 -8.42
CA GLY A 43 -5.26 2.98 -9.10
C GLY A 43 -3.87 3.06 -9.74
N LYS A 44 -2.85 2.34 -9.24
CA LYS A 44 -1.49 2.40 -9.81
C LYS A 44 -1.30 1.69 -11.15
N ALA A 45 -2.15 0.72 -11.47
CA ALA A 45 -2.10 0.05 -12.77
C ALA A 45 -2.43 1.01 -13.94
N ALA A 46 -3.13 2.11 -13.67
CA ALA A 46 -3.56 3.07 -14.69
C ALA A 46 -2.59 4.26 -14.88
N ASP A 47 -1.62 4.48 -13.98
CA ASP A 47 -0.83 5.73 -13.94
C ASP A 47 0.68 5.55 -14.18
N ARG A 48 1.09 4.41 -14.77
CA ARG A 48 2.48 4.24 -15.25
C ARG A 48 2.88 5.22 -16.36
N LEU A 49 1.96 6.05 -16.85
CA LEU A 49 2.18 7.01 -17.94
C LEU A 49 2.29 8.48 -17.51
N SER A 50 2.01 8.87 -16.25
CA SER A 50 2.01 10.31 -15.87
C SER A 50 3.14 10.76 -14.95
N ILE A 51 4.04 9.87 -14.49
CA ILE A 51 5.25 10.32 -13.78
C ILE A 51 6.38 10.51 -14.80
N LYS A 52 6.25 11.57 -15.62
CA LYS A 52 7.41 12.27 -16.20
C LYS A 52 7.66 13.50 -15.33
N MET A 53 8.70 13.41 -14.49
CA MET A 53 9.53 14.58 -14.18
C MET A 53 10.59 14.72 -15.27
#